data_AF-A0A1G9C385-F1
#
_entry.id   AF-A0A1G9C385-F1
#
_cell.length_a   1.000
_cell.length_b   1.000
_cell.length_c   1.000
_cell.angle_alpha   90.00
_cell.angle_beta   90.00
_cell.angle_gamma   90.00
#
_symmetry.space_group_name_H-M   'P 1'
#
loop_
_entity.id
_entity.type
_entity.pdbx_description
1 polymer ?
#
loop_
_entity_poly.entity_id
_entity_poly.type
_entity_poly.pdbx_seq_one_letter_code
_entity_poly.pdbx_strand_id
1 'polypeptide(L)'
;MPWRELKPMDEKVLFIADYLRELYSFTVLCERFGISRKTGYKWVERYRHAGLEGLDEQSRRPHKQAFTTPYVIREYILKLRRD
;
A
#
# COMPACT_ATOMS: atom_id res chain seq x y z
N MET A 1 -9.01 -22.03 20.02
CA MET A 1 -8.02 -21.46 19.08
C MET A 1 -8.30 -19.97 18.99
N PRO A 2 -7.49 -19.07 19.57
CA PRO A 2 -7.77 -17.64 19.48
C PRO A 2 -7.35 -17.21 18.07
N TRP A 3 -8.30 -17.19 17.15
CA TRP A 3 -8.11 -16.66 15.81
C TRP A 3 -7.80 -15.17 15.94
N ARG A 4 -6.59 -14.77 15.56
CA ARG A 4 -6.26 -13.35 15.41
C ARG A 4 -6.86 -12.86 14.11
N GLU A 5 -7.99 -12.17 14.19
CA GLU A 5 -8.48 -11.36 13.10
C GLU A 5 -7.58 -10.12 12.97
N LEU A 6 -6.52 -10.22 12.17
CA LEU A 6 -5.69 -9.08 11.80
C LEU A 6 -6.19 -8.53 10.47
N LYS A 7 -6.55 -7.25 10.44
CA LYS A 7 -6.81 -6.56 9.16
C LYS A 7 -5.46 -6.26 8.50
N PRO A 8 -5.42 -6.11 7.16
CA PRO A 8 -4.17 -5.77 6.45
C PRO A 8 -3.48 -4.51 6.98
N MET A 9 -4.24 -3.54 7.51
CA MET A 9 -3.67 -2.35 8.14
C MET A 9 -2.96 -2.69 9.46
N ASP A 10 -3.55 -3.54 10.29
CA ASP A 10 -2.98 -3.92 11.59
C ASP A 10 -1.62 -4.61 11.41
N GLU A 11 -1.51 -5.44 10.37
CA GLU A 11 -0.25 -6.12 10.02
C GLU A 11 0.85 -5.13 9.59
N LYS A 12 0.50 -4.10 8.81
CA LYS A 12 1.45 -3.02 8.44
C LYS A 12 1.93 -2.25 9.67
N VAL A 13 1.03 -1.92 10.58
CA VAL A 13 1.36 -1.20 11.81
C VAL A 13 2.28 -2.03 12.69
N LEU A 14 2.00 -3.32 12.86
CA LEU A 14 2.85 -4.25 13.59
C LEU A 14 4.24 -4.37 12.96
N PHE A 15 4.34 -4.44 11.62
CA PHE A 15 5.61 -4.46 10.92
C PHE A 15 6.45 -3.21 11.21
N ILE A 16 5.84 -2.02 11.15
CA ILE A 16 6.55 -0.76 11.45
C ILE A 16 6.94 -0.68 12.92
N ALA A 17 6.08 -1.14 13.84
CA ALA A 17 6.42 -1.16 15.25
C ALA A 17 7.64 -2.06 15.53
N ASP A 18 7.69 -3.25 14.94
CA ASP A 18 8.84 -4.17 15.09
C ASP A 18 10.09 -3.65 14.37
N TYR A 19 9.93 -2.95 13.24
CA TYR A 19 11.02 -2.24 12.57
C TYR A 19 11.66 -1.18 13.48
N LEU A 20 10.84 -0.35 14.14
CA LEU A 20 11.33 0.72 15.02
C LEU A 20 11.98 0.21 16.30
N ARG A 21 11.67 -1.01 16.73
CA ARG A 21 12.34 -1.65 17.87
C ARG A 21 13.72 -2.21 17.53
N GLU A 22 14.05 -2.32 16.25
CA GLU A 22 15.35 -2.81 15.74
C GLU A 22 15.80 -4.17 16.32
N LEU A 23 14.85 -5.02 16.70
CA LEU A 23 15.12 -6.32 17.34
C LEU A 23 15.62 -7.39 16.37
N TYR A 24 15.40 -7.18 15.08
CA TYR A 24 15.70 -8.13 14.02
C TYR A 24 16.45 -7.43 12.88
N SER A 25 17.26 -8.19 12.15
CA SER A 25 17.73 -7.71 10.85
C SER A 25 16.54 -7.51 9.92
N PHE A 26 16.68 -6.59 8.96
CA PHE A 26 15.58 -6.27 8.04
C PHE A 26 15.09 -7.48 7.24
N THR A 27 15.99 -8.40 6.89
CA THR A 27 15.67 -9.66 6.21
C THR A 27 14.78 -10.54 7.08
N VAL A 28 15.19 -10.79 8.34
CA VAL A 28 14.43 -11.62 9.29
C VAL A 28 13.07 -10.99 9.59
N LEU A 29 13.01 -9.67 9.71
CA LEU A 29 11.76 -8.95 9.91
C LEU A 29 10.79 -9.17 8.73
N CYS A 30 11.26 -9.01 7.49
CA CYS A 30 10.42 -9.22 6.30
C CYS A 30 9.93 -10.68 6.19
N GLU A 31 10.78 -11.65 6.49
CA GLU A 31 10.43 -13.08 6.52
C GLU A 31 9.34 -13.37 7.56
N ARG A 32 9.46 -12.80 8.77
CA ARG A 32 8.49 -12.98 9.85
C ARG A 32 7.08 -12.50 9.50
N PHE A 33 7.00 -11.43 8.70
CA PHE A 33 5.74 -10.85 8.22
C PHE A 33 5.34 -11.38 6.82
N GLY A 34 6.07 -12.34 6.25
CA GLY A 34 5.73 -12.95 4.97
C GLY A 34 5.77 -11.99 3.77
N ILE A 35 6.53 -10.88 3.86
CA ILE A 35 6.64 -9.88 2.79
C ILE A 35 8.02 -9.88 2.14
N SER A 36 8.08 -9.43 0.89
CA SER A 36 9.38 -9.17 0.23
C SER A 36 10.08 -7.97 0.89
N ARG A 37 11.43 -7.98 0.89
CA ARG A 37 12.23 -6.81 1.32
C ARG A 37 11.85 -5.53 0.57
N LYS A 38 11.51 -5.62 -0.72
CA LYS A 38 11.04 -4.49 -1.53
C LYS A 38 9.77 -3.86 -0.95
N THR A 39 8.81 -4.70 -0.54
CA THR A 39 7.57 -4.25 0.12
C THR A 39 7.89 -3.60 1.46
N GLY A 40 8.75 -4.24 2.27
CA GLY A 40 9.17 -3.69 3.56
C GLY A 40 9.80 -2.31 3.42
N TYR A 41 10.76 -2.15 2.51
CA TYR A 41 11.45 -0.85 2.32
C TYR A 41 10.46 0.24 1.92
N LYS A 42 9.52 -0.07 1.03
CA LYS A 42 8.46 0.84 0.62
C LYS A 42 7.56 1.26 1.78
N TRP A 43 7.21 0.35 2.70
CA TRP A 43 6.41 0.68 3.88
C TRP A 43 7.18 1.57 4.85
N VAL A 44 8.46 1.28 5.10
CA VAL A 44 9.33 2.12 5.94
C VAL A 44 9.49 3.52 5.35
N GLU A 45 9.74 3.64 4.05
CA GLU A 45 9.86 4.92 3.36
C GLU A 45 8.59 5.76 3.48
N ARG A 46 7.43 5.13 3.23
CA ARG A 46 6.13 5.80 3.37
C ARG A 46 5.85 6.24 4.81
N TYR A 47 6.16 5.39 5.79
CA TYR A 47 6.03 5.71 7.20
C TYR A 47 6.93 6.90 7.59
N ARG A 48 8.18 6.91 7.14
CA ARG A 48 9.10 8.03 7.38
C ARG A 48 8.60 9.34 6.77
N HIS A 49 7.90 9.28 5.64
CA HIS A 49 7.39 10.47 4.96
C HIS A 49 6.07 11.00 5.53
N ALA A 50 5.15 10.12 5.94
CA ALA A 50 3.76 10.51 6.28
C ALA A 50 3.21 9.83 7.55
N GLY A 51 4.06 9.19 8.36
CA GLY A 51 3.63 8.46 9.55
C GLY A 51 2.67 7.31 9.22
N LEU A 52 1.66 7.10 10.08
CA LEU A 52 0.69 6.02 9.91
C LEU A 52 -0.15 6.17 8.63
N GLU A 53 -0.50 7.39 8.23
CA GLU A 53 -1.25 7.67 6.99
C GLU A 53 -0.49 7.19 5.74
N GLY A 54 0.84 7.13 5.80
CA GLY A 54 1.67 6.57 4.73
C GLY A 54 1.38 5.08 4.43
N LEU A 55 0.80 4.35 5.38
CA LEU A 55 0.49 2.93 5.26
C LEU A 55 -0.86 2.63 4.61
N ASP A 56 -1.70 3.66 4.44
CA ASP A 56 -3.00 3.57 3.78
C ASP A 56 -2.87 3.00 2.36
N GLU A 57 -3.99 2.41 1.90
CA GLU A 57 -4.06 1.97 0.51
C GLU A 57 -3.95 3.17 -0.42
N GLN A 58 -2.91 3.15 -1.23
CA GLN A 58 -2.73 4.14 -2.29
C GLN A 58 -3.24 3.56 -3.60
N SER A 59 -3.80 4.43 -4.43
CA SER A 59 -4.23 4.11 -5.78
C SER A 59 -3.14 3.36 -6.55
N ARG A 60 -3.51 2.26 -7.22
CA ARG A 60 -2.63 1.52 -8.12
C ARG A 60 -2.50 2.17 -9.50
N ARG A 61 -3.17 3.30 -9.72
CA ARG A 61 -3.11 4.04 -10.98
C ARG A 61 -1.73 4.69 -11.14
N PRO A 62 -1.16 4.71 -12.35
CA PRO A 62 0.06 5.46 -12.62
C PRO A 62 -0.10 6.93 -12.21
N HIS A 63 0.91 7.49 -11.55
CA HIS A 63 0.90 8.92 -11.16
C HIS A 63 0.90 9.87 -12.36
N LYS A 64 1.46 9.43 -13.49
CA LYS A 64 1.43 10.16 -14.76
C LYS A 64 0.85 9.23 -15.82
N GLN A 65 -0.33 9.56 -16.35
CA GLN A 65 -0.87 8.93 -17.54
C GLN A 65 -0.72 9.89 -18.72
N ALA A 66 0.17 9.56 -19.65
CA ALA A 66 0.39 10.35 -20.86
C ALA A 66 -0.83 10.38 -21.79
N PHE A 67 -1.66 9.34 -21.77
CA PHE A 67 -2.82 9.19 -22.63
C PHE A 67 -4.12 9.24 -21.81
N THR A 68 -4.50 10.45 -21.39
CA THR A 68 -5.86 10.69 -20.87
C THR A 68 -6.82 10.84 -22.04
N THR A 69 -7.89 10.05 -22.06
CA THR A 69 -8.98 10.21 -23.03
C THR A 69 -9.56 11.63 -22.90
N PRO A 70 -9.67 12.40 -24.00
CA PRO A 70 -10.28 13.72 -23.96
C PRO A 70 -11.68 13.68 -23.34
N TYR A 71 -12.02 14.71 -22.57
CA TYR A 71 -13.29 14.79 -21.83
C TYR A 71 -14.50 14.46 -22.71
N VAL A 72 -14.56 15.02 -23.91
CA VAL A 72 -15.68 14.83 -24.85
C VAL A 72 -15.87 13.36 -25.21
N ILE A 73 -14.78 12.63 -25.47
CA ILE A 73 -14.84 11.19 -25.80
C ILE A 73 -15.26 10.40 -24.56
N ARG A 74 -14.77 10.76 -23.38
CA ARG A 74 -15.17 10.10 -22.13
C ARG A 74 -16.67 10.23 -21.88
N GLU A 75 -17.22 11.43 -22.04
CA GLU A 75 -18.66 11.67 -21.85
C GLU A 75 -19.50 10.91 -22.89
N TYR A 76 -19.03 10.79 -24.13
CA TYR A 76 -19.73 10.02 -25.16
C TYR A 76 -19.78 8.53 -24.81
N ILE A 77 -18.66 7.94 -24.38
CA ILE A 77 -18.59 6.55 -23.93
C ILE A 77 -19.53 6.31 -22.74
N LEU A 78 -19.58 7.25 -21.78
CA LEU A 78 -20.45 7.12 -20.60
C LEU A 78 -21.93 7.16 -20.94
N LYS A 79 -22.34 7.97 -21.93
CA LYS A 79 -23.72 7.98 -22.44
C LYS A 79 -24.08 6.63 -23.06
N LEU A 80 -23.25 6.14 -23.98
CA LEU A 80 -23.46 4.85 -24.64
C LEU A 80 -23.55 3.66 -23.68
N ARG A 81 -22.90 3.73 -22.51
CA ARG A 81 -22.92 2.65 -21.51
C ARG A 81 -24.19 2.63 -20.64
N ARG A 82 -24.95 3.73 -20.61
CA ARG A 82 -26.17 3.86 -19.79
C ARG A 82 -27.44 3.46 -20.54
N ASP A 83 -27.38 3.41 -21.86
CA ASP A 83 -28.43 2.84 -22.73
C ASP A 83 -28.30 1.31 -22.80
#